data_AF-A0AAW1Q7D2-F1
#
_entry.id   AF-A0AAW1Q7D2-F1
#
_cell.length_a   1.000
_cell.length_b   1.000
_cell.length_c   1.000
_cell.angle_alpha   90.00
_cell.angle_beta   90.00
_cell.angle_gamma   90.00
#
_symmetry.space_group_name_H-M   'P 1'
#
loop_
_entity.id
_entity.type
_entity.pdbx_description
1 polymer ?
#
loop_
_entity_poly.entity_id
_entity_poly.type
_entity_poly.pdbx_seq_one_letter_code
_entity_poly.pdbx_strand_id
1 'polypeptide(L)'
;MSADARQHAKNECASLALQEGLKAAAWAGAVSGTLVAAAHTYWPGFRKSLGVSGKTALIVSPIFGMFFLQSELSMNECARKQRWQHSVHSPTTYTPAP
;
A
#
# COMPACT_ATOMS: atom_id res chain seq x y z
N MET A 1 -2.05 16.77 23.80
CA MET A 1 -2.09 15.39 23.27
C MET A 1 -0.77 14.71 23.63
N SER A 2 -0.78 13.70 24.51
CA SER A 2 0.44 12.96 24.93
C SER A 2 1.12 12.29 23.73
N ALA A 3 2.43 12.07 23.81
CA ALA A 3 3.18 11.42 22.73
C ALA A 3 2.61 10.04 22.38
N ASP A 4 2.11 9.31 23.38
CA ASP A 4 1.49 8.00 23.24
C ASP A 4 0.25 8.03 22.33
N ALA A 5 -0.66 8.98 22.52
CA ALA A 5 -1.87 9.09 21.71
C ALA A 5 -1.58 9.31 20.21
N ARG A 6 -0.52 10.07 19.90
CA ARG A 6 -0.06 10.26 18.51
C ARG A 6 0.56 8.99 17.94
N GLN A 7 1.27 8.22 18.77
CA GLN A 7 1.88 6.97 18.35
C GLN A 7 0.81 5.90 18.09
N HIS A 8 -0.21 5.81 18.93
CA HIS A 8 -1.36 4.92 18.71
C HIS A 8 -2.06 5.20 17.38
N ALA A 9 -2.39 6.47 17.08
CA ALA A 9 -3.02 6.83 15.81
C ALA A 9 -2.14 6.50 14.58
N LYS A 10 -0.81 6.66 14.69
CA LYS A 10 0.12 6.27 13.62
C LYS A 10 0.16 4.76 13.41
N ASN A 11 0.17 3.99 14.50
CA ASN A 11 0.19 2.53 14.45
C ASN A 11 -1.09 1.99 13.80
N GLU A 12 -2.25 2.61 14.06
CA GLU A 12 -3.52 2.27 13.40
C GLU A 12 -3.50 2.57 11.90
N CYS A 13 -3.00 3.74 11.48
CA CYS A 13 -2.85 4.04 10.05
C CYS A 13 -1.91 3.02 9.37
N ALA A 14 -0.80 2.68 10.04
CA ALA A 14 0.17 1.72 9.51
C ALA A 14 -0.42 0.31 9.39
N SER A 15 -1.21 -0.15 10.36
CA SER A 15 -1.82 -1.48 10.31
C SER A 15 -2.84 -1.60 9.18
N LEU A 16 -3.64 -0.57 8.94
CA LEU A 16 -4.58 -0.52 7.82
C LEU A 16 -3.86 -0.51 6.47
N ALA A 17 -2.78 0.27 6.35
CA ALA A 17 -1.97 0.29 5.14
C ALA A 17 -1.35 -1.07 4.83
N LEU A 18 -0.84 -1.77 5.85
CA LEU A 18 -0.31 -3.12 5.71
C LEU A 18 -1.38 -4.13 5.29
N GLN A 19 -2.58 -4.06 5.85
CA GLN A 19 -3.69 -4.96 5.49
C GLN A 19 -4.15 -4.77 4.04
N GLU A 20 -4.38 -3.52 3.61
CA GLU A 20 -4.80 -3.22 2.25
C GLU A 20 -3.70 -3.53 1.23
N GLY A 21 -2.45 -3.18 1.56
CA GLY A 21 -1.28 -3.55 0.78
C GLY A 21 -1.18 -5.05 0.59
N LEU A 22 -1.31 -5.84 1.67
CA LEU A 22 -1.22 -7.30 1.62
C LEU A 22 -2.34 -7.93 0.78
N LYS A 23 -3.57 -7.42 0.91
CA LYS A 23 -4.71 -7.86 0.10
C LYS A 23 -4.45 -7.59 -1.39
N ALA A 24 -3.96 -6.40 -1.73
CA ALA A 24 -3.63 -6.06 -3.11
C ALA A 24 -2.47 -6.91 -3.66
N ALA A 25 -1.45 -7.15 -2.83
CA ALA A 25 -0.31 -8.01 -3.14
C ALA A 25 -0.75 -9.46 -3.43
N ALA A 26 -1.70 -9.98 -2.64
CA ALA A 26 -2.25 -11.32 -2.84
C ALA A 26 -2.97 -11.44 -4.20
N TRP A 27 -3.80 -10.45 -4.55
CA TRP A 27 -4.45 -10.39 -5.86
C TRP A 27 -3.43 -10.27 -7.00
N ALA A 28 -2.45 -9.39 -6.85
CA ALA A 28 -1.38 -9.22 -7.83
C ALA A 28 -0.57 -10.51 -8.02
N GLY A 29 -0.32 -11.25 -6.94
CA GLY A 29 0.36 -12.55 -6.96
C GLY A 29 -0.46 -13.63 -7.67
N ALA A 30 -1.77 -13.70 -7.40
CA ALA A 30 -2.66 -14.63 -8.09
C ALA A 30 -2.71 -14.35 -9.60
N VAL A 31 -2.87 -13.08 -10.00
CA VAL A 31 -2.94 -12.67 -11.40
C VAL A 31 -1.60 -12.85 -12.11
N SER A 32 -0.50 -12.40 -11.52
CA SER A 32 0.85 -12.56 -12.12
C SER A 32 1.28 -14.02 -12.19
N GLY A 33 1.03 -14.81 -11.14
CA GLY A 33 1.34 -16.24 -11.11
C GLY A 33 0.58 -17.02 -12.19
N THR A 34 -0.72 -16.75 -12.36
CA THR A 34 -1.52 -17.35 -13.44
C THR A 34 -1.05 -16.94 -14.82
N LEU A 35 -0.72 -15.66 -15.03
CA LEU A 35 -0.14 -15.15 -16.27
C LEU A 35 1.20 -15.81 -16.60
N VAL A 36 2.12 -15.92 -15.63
CA VAL A 36 3.42 -16.57 -15.84
C VAL A 36 3.25 -18.06 -16.09
N ALA A 37 2.32 -18.74 -15.41
CA ALA A 37 2.00 -20.14 -15.67
C ALA A 37 1.46 -20.35 -17.08
N ALA A 38 0.52 -19.52 -17.53
CA ALA A 38 -0.01 -19.56 -18.90
C ALA A 38 1.07 -19.23 -19.94
N ALA A 39 1.87 -18.18 -19.72
CA ALA A 39 2.97 -17.84 -20.61
C ALA A 39 4.01 -18.98 -20.70
N HIS A 40 4.24 -19.69 -19.60
CA HIS A 40 5.11 -20.85 -19.56
C HIS A 40 4.57 -22.04 -20.38
N THR A 41 3.25 -22.29 -20.38
CA THR A 41 2.66 -23.42 -21.11
C THR A 41 2.48 -23.13 -22.60
N TYR A 42 2.07 -21.92 -22.95
CA TYR A 42 1.71 -21.58 -24.33
C TYR A 42 2.85 -21.00 -25.16
N TRP A 43 3.86 -20.38 -24.53
CA TRP A 43 4.91 -19.66 -25.27
C TRP A 43 6.29 -20.31 -25.18
N PRO A 44 6.76 -21.01 -26.24
CA PRO A 44 8.07 -21.67 -26.25
C PRO A 44 9.26 -20.69 -26.17
N GLY A 45 9.11 -19.45 -26.67
CA GLY A 45 10.10 -18.38 -26.53
C GLY A 45 10.28 -17.91 -25.09
N PHE A 46 9.18 -17.75 -24.34
CA PHE A 46 9.19 -17.39 -22.92
C PHE A 46 9.85 -18.47 -22.05
N ARG A 47 9.69 -19.75 -22.43
CA ARG A 47 10.39 -20.89 -21.81
C ARG A 47 11.91 -20.87 -22.02
N LYS A 48 12.37 -20.52 -23.23
CA LYS A 48 13.79 -20.54 -23.60
C LYS A 48 14.54 -19.27 -23.18
N SER A 49 13.86 -18.13 -23.10
CA SER A 49 14.47 -16.84 -22.79
C SER A 49 14.51 -16.50 -21.29
N LEU A 50 13.55 -16.97 -20.50
CA LEU A 50 13.47 -16.65 -19.07
C LEU A 50 13.72 -17.89 -18.21
N GLY A 51 14.87 -17.88 -17.53
CA GLY A 51 15.16 -18.84 -16.46
C GLY A 51 14.23 -18.67 -15.26
N VAL A 52 14.38 -19.52 -14.24
CA VAL A 52 13.56 -19.49 -13.02
C VAL A 52 13.57 -18.10 -12.38
N SER A 53 14.74 -17.47 -12.29
CA SER A 53 14.92 -16.11 -11.75
C SER A 53 14.14 -15.03 -12.51
N GLY A 54 14.10 -15.10 -13.84
CA GLY A 54 13.35 -14.13 -14.65
C GLY A 54 11.84 -14.27 -14.49
N LYS A 55 11.34 -15.50 -14.38
CA LYS A 55 9.91 -15.77 -14.11
C LYS A 55 9.52 -15.31 -12.71
N THR A 56 10.37 -15.54 -11.70
CA THR A 56 10.10 -15.05 -10.36
C THR A 56 10.13 -13.52 -10.30
N ALA A 57 11.04 -12.86 -11.03
CA ALA A 57 11.06 -11.39 -11.10
C ALA A 57 9.74 -10.82 -11.67
N LEU A 58 9.16 -11.48 -12.68
CA LEU A 58 7.86 -11.11 -13.24
C LEU A 58 6.68 -11.31 -12.30
N ILE A 59 6.79 -12.19 -11.31
CA ILE A 59 5.76 -12.40 -10.29
C ILE A 59 5.97 -11.44 -9.12
N VAL A 60 7.20 -11.33 -8.63
CA VAL A 60 7.56 -10.56 -7.44
C VAL A 60 7.40 -9.06 -7.71
N SER A 61 7.80 -8.57 -8.88
CA SER A 61 7.71 -7.14 -9.22
C SER A 61 6.28 -6.58 -9.11
N PRO A 62 5.23 -7.18 -9.72
CA PRO A 62 3.86 -6.68 -9.56
C PRO A 62 3.31 -6.88 -8.14
N ILE A 63 3.73 -7.92 -7.40
CA ILE A 63 3.34 -8.12 -5.99
C ILE A 63 3.83 -6.93 -5.15
N PHE A 64 5.12 -6.62 -5.22
CA PHE A 64 5.71 -5.53 -4.46
C PHE A 64 5.21 -4.16 -4.93
N GLY A 65 5.05 -3.98 -6.25
CA GLY A 65 4.52 -2.74 -6.81
C GLY A 65 3.11 -2.44 -6.31
N MET A 66 2.21 -3.42 -6.35
CA MET A 66 0.83 -3.24 -5.88
C MET A 66 0.72 -3.12 -4.37
N PHE A 67 1.53 -3.88 -3.62
CA PHE A 67 1.63 -3.75 -2.16
C PHE A 67 2.01 -2.31 -1.78
N PHE A 68 3.09 -1.80 -2.36
CA PHE A 68 3.63 -0.49 -2.04
C PHE A 68 2.64 0.61 -2.41
N LEU A 69 2.11 0.56 -3.63
CA LEU A 69 1.17 1.55 -4.14
C LEU A 69 -0.08 1.66 -3.24
N GLN A 70 -0.65 0.53 -2.82
CA GLN A 70 -1.84 0.54 -1.97
C GLN A 70 -1.53 0.90 -0.52
N SER A 71 -0.35 0.55 -0.02
CA SER A 71 0.12 0.99 1.29
C SER A 71 0.24 2.52 1.33
N GLU A 72 0.84 3.12 0.30
CA GLU A 72 0.96 4.58 0.20
C GLU A 72 -0.40 5.27 0.05
N LEU A 73 -1.32 4.71 -0.75
CA LEU A 73 -2.67 5.27 -0.90
C LEU A 73 -3.42 5.26 0.43
N SER A 74 -3.36 4.15 1.18
CA SER A 74 -3.97 4.04 2.51
C SER A 74 -3.33 5.00 3.53
N MET A 75 -1.99 5.11 3.52
CA MET A 75 -1.27 6.08 4.35
C MET A 75 -1.65 7.53 4.01
N ASN A 76 -1.74 7.87 2.73
CA ASN A 76 -2.12 9.20 2.26
C ASN A 76 -3.58 9.53 2.65
N GLU A 77 -4.48 8.55 2.56
CA GLU A 77 -5.85 8.73 3.04
C GLU A 77 -5.89 8.99 4.55
N CYS A 78 -5.09 8.26 5.34
CA CYS A 78 -5.00 8.48 6.78
C CYS A 78 -4.42 9.87 7.11
N ALA A 79 -3.35 10.29 6.42
CA ALA A 79 -2.76 11.62 6.58
C ALA A 79 -3.74 12.73 6.19
N ARG A 80 -4.52 12.53 5.13
CA ARG A 80 -5.58 13.46 4.71
C ARG A 80 -6.65 13.59 5.79
N LYS A 81 -7.14 12.46 6.35
CA LYS A 81 -8.12 12.47 7.46
C LYS A 81 -7.60 13.21 8.68
N GLN A 82 -6.34 12.98 9.08
CA GLN A 82 -5.71 13.69 10.20
C GLN A 82 -5.60 15.20 9.95
N ARG A 83 -5.20 15.61 8.74
CA ARG A 83 -5.12 17.03 8.37
C ARG A 83 -6.47 17.73 8.50
N TRP A 84 -7.54 17.12 8.00
CA TRP A 84 -8.89 17.66 8.15
C TRP A 84 -9.31 17.79 9.61
N GLN A 85 -9.01 16.80 10.44
CA GLN A 85 -9.29 16.85 11.88
C GLN A 85 -8.53 18.01 12.57
N HIS A 86 -7.26 18.24 12.23
CA HIS A 86 -6.51 19.38 12.74
C HIS A 86 -7.11 20.75 12.34
N SER A 87 -7.61 20.88 11.10
CA SER A 87 -8.26 22.11 10.64
C SER A 87 -9.59 22.37 11.35
N VAL A 88 -10.37 21.33 11.62
CA VAL A 88 -11.68 21.44 12.30
C VAL A 88 -11.52 21.70 13.80
N HIS A 89 -10.45 21.18 14.43
CA HIS A 89 -10.20 21.32 15.86
C HIS A 89 -9.28 22.48 16.24
N SER A 90 -9.15 23.49 15.36
CA SER A 90 -8.53 24.76 15.74
C SER A 90 -9.56 25.55 16.56
N PRO A 91 -9.46 25.64 17.90
CA PRO A 91 -10.27 26.59 18.63
C PRO A 91 -9.92 27.97 18.08
N THR A 92 -10.91 28.65 17.49
CA THR A 92 -10.86 30.09 17.34
C THR A 92 -10.74 30.65 18.75
N THR A 93 -9.51 30.91 19.19
CA THR A 93 -9.24 31.73 20.36
C THR A 93 -9.73 33.13 20.00
N TYR A 94 -11.03 33.36 20.16
CA TYR A 94 -11.59 34.70 20.16
C TYR A 94 -11.18 35.35 21.49
N THR A 95 -10.00 35.96 21.49
CA THR A 95 -9.65 37.00 22.46
C THR A 95 -10.41 38.26 22.05
N PRO A 96 -11.48 38.68 22.74
CA PRO A 96 -11.99 40.03 22.55
C PRO A 96 -10.87 41.00 22.93
N ALA A 97 -10.57 41.95 22.04
CA ALA A 97 -9.69 43.08 22.35
C ALA A 97 -10.29 43.90 23.52
N PRO A 98 -9.44 44.49 24.38
CA PRO A 98 -9.89 45.25 25.55
C PRO A 98 -10.69 46.51 25.18
#